data_AF-X1H8W6-F1
#
_entry.id   AF-X1H8W6-F1
#
_cell.length_a   1.000
_cell.length_b   1.000
_cell.length_c   1.000
_cell.angle_alpha   90.00
_cell.angle_beta   90.00
_cell.angle_gamma   90.00
#
_symmetry.space_group_name_H-M   'P 1'
#
loop_
_entity.id
_entity.type
_entity.pdbx_description
1 polymer ?
#
loop_
_entity_poly.entity_id
_entity_poly.type
_entity_poly.pdbx_seq_one_letter_code
_entity_poly.pdbx_strand_id
1 'polypeptide(L)'
;WLINEFGSNAVSFRFDPIIIYKKKDENRIRSNLDKFEYIIEKVSALGLKEMIFSFATIYNKVSNRMQKRGFIPLDPPFSKKKEILNKLLEICNKHEMQMKACCQPDLFEINGIEQAHCVDANKIEQIIGEKISKVKDTGQRKGCGCFKSKDIGGYTGIFRCKHNCAYCYASPAKN
;
A
#
# COMPACT_ATOMS: atom_id res chain seq x y z
N TRP A 1 -0.66 18.45 9.85
CA TRP A 1 0.23 19.34 9.07
C TRP A 1 0.00 19.18 7.58
N LEU A 2 0.37 18.06 6.92
CA LEU A 2 0.22 17.88 5.46
C LEU A 2 -1.18 18.25 4.92
N ILE A 3 -2.24 17.76 5.55
CA ILE A 3 -3.62 18.05 5.13
C ILE A 3 -3.96 19.53 5.28
N ASN A 4 -3.45 20.20 6.33
CA ASN A 4 -3.70 21.62 6.56
C ASN A 4 -2.93 22.49 5.57
N GLU A 5 -1.73 22.05 5.18
CA GLU A 5 -0.85 22.78 4.27
C GLU A 5 -1.26 22.63 2.80
N PHE A 6 -1.57 21.39 2.39
CA PHE A 6 -1.77 21.03 0.97
C PHE A 6 -3.21 20.61 0.63
N GLY A 7 -4.09 20.51 1.63
CA GLY A 7 -5.43 19.97 1.46
C GLY A 7 -5.47 18.44 1.45
N SER A 8 -6.62 17.86 1.80
CA SER A 8 -6.82 16.40 1.80
C SER A 8 -6.65 15.79 0.41
N ASN A 9 -7.04 16.51 -0.63
CA ASN A 9 -6.87 16.09 -2.03
C ASN A 9 -5.40 16.00 -2.45
N ALA A 10 -4.45 16.61 -1.75
CA ALA A 10 -3.03 16.44 -2.06
C ALA A 10 -2.38 15.29 -1.28
N VAL A 11 -3.13 14.63 -0.39
CA VAL A 11 -2.62 13.55 0.48
C VAL A 11 -3.23 12.22 0.04
N SER A 12 -2.37 11.23 -0.17
CA SER A 12 -2.77 9.85 -0.47
C SER A 12 -2.27 8.93 0.63
N PHE A 13 -3.20 8.39 1.42
CA PHE A 13 -2.86 7.46 2.50
C PHE A 13 -2.64 6.05 1.94
N ARG A 14 -1.58 5.39 2.43
CA ARG A 14 -1.26 4.02 2.07
C ARG A 14 -1.14 3.15 3.33
N PHE A 15 -1.98 2.12 3.43
CA PHE A 15 -1.73 0.99 4.30
C PHE A 15 -1.09 -0.12 3.46
N ASP A 16 0.18 0.05 3.12
CA ASP A 16 0.84 -0.76 2.11
C ASP A 16 2.24 -1.20 2.56
N PRO A 17 2.56 -2.51 2.56
CA PRO A 17 1.68 -3.63 2.20
C PRO A 17 0.98 -4.28 3.39
N ILE A 18 -0.09 -5.02 3.10
CA ILE A 18 -0.61 -6.08 3.96
C ILE A 18 0.35 -7.27 3.88
N ILE A 19 0.93 -7.66 5.01
CA ILE A 19 1.92 -8.74 5.10
C ILE A 19 1.34 -9.87 5.94
N ILE A 20 1.36 -11.09 5.40
CA ILE A 20 1.02 -12.32 6.13
C ILE A 20 2.30 -13.11 6.35
N TYR A 21 2.50 -13.64 7.56
CA TYR A 21 3.73 -14.35 7.91
C TYR A 21 3.52 -15.34 9.06
N LYS A 22 4.51 -16.19 9.30
CA LYS A 22 4.67 -17.01 10.50
C LYS A 22 6.03 -16.74 11.15
N LYS A 23 6.17 -17.01 12.44
CA LYS A 23 7.50 -17.20 13.03
C LYS A 23 7.95 -18.63 12.76
N LYS A 24 9.26 -18.87 12.62
CA LYS A 24 9.79 -20.21 12.31
C LYS A 24 9.36 -21.28 13.33
N ASP A 25 9.28 -20.90 14.60
CA ASP A 25 8.98 -21.82 15.70
C ASP A 25 7.49 -21.83 16.09
N GLU A 26 6.63 -21.14 15.32
CA GLU A 26 5.19 -21.05 15.59
C GLU A 26 4.37 -21.40 14.34
N ASN A 27 3.37 -22.26 14.48
CA ASN A 27 2.44 -22.54 13.39
C ASN A 27 1.38 -21.44 13.17
N ARG A 28 1.26 -20.49 14.11
CA ARG A 28 0.28 -19.41 14.07
C ARG A 28 0.58 -18.42 12.94
N ILE A 29 -0.39 -18.24 12.05
CA ILE A 29 -0.35 -17.18 11.03
C ILE A 29 -0.57 -15.82 11.71
N ARG A 30 0.25 -14.85 11.34
CA ARG A 30 0.24 -13.47 11.82
C ARG A 30 0.15 -12.50 10.64
N SER A 31 -0.23 -11.26 10.92
CA SER A 31 -0.26 -10.18 9.94
C SER A 31 0.12 -8.84 10.58
N ASN A 32 0.18 -7.78 9.79
CA ASN A 32 0.31 -6.40 10.29
C ASN A 32 -1.05 -5.71 10.52
N LEU A 33 -2.15 -6.47 10.62
CA LEU A 33 -3.51 -5.92 10.70
C LEU A 33 -4.02 -5.69 12.13
N ASP A 34 -3.25 -6.01 13.16
CA ASP A 34 -3.69 -5.95 14.57
C ASP A 34 -4.21 -4.57 15.01
N LYS A 35 -3.71 -3.48 14.40
CA LYS A 35 -4.15 -2.10 14.67
C LYS A 35 -4.88 -1.45 13.50
N PHE A 36 -5.37 -2.24 12.54
CA PHE A 36 -5.96 -1.72 11.31
C PHE A 36 -7.14 -0.79 11.59
N GLU A 37 -8.13 -1.24 12.38
CA GLU A 37 -9.32 -0.43 12.71
C GLU A 37 -8.96 0.89 13.38
N TYR A 38 -8.09 0.86 14.39
CA TYR A 38 -7.58 2.06 15.03
C TYR A 38 -6.92 3.03 14.03
N ILE A 39 -6.11 2.52 13.10
CA ILE A 39 -5.45 3.36 12.09
C ILE A 39 -6.50 3.99 11.16
N ILE A 40 -7.47 3.22 10.68
CA ILE A 40 -8.52 3.73 9.79
C ILE A 40 -9.39 4.76 10.50
N GLU A 41 -9.76 4.54 11.77
CA GLU A 41 -10.48 5.51 12.59
C GLU A 41 -9.72 6.84 12.67
N LYS A 42 -8.43 6.81 13.01
CA LYS A 42 -7.64 8.04 13.14
C LYS A 42 -7.38 8.73 11.80
N VAL A 43 -7.18 7.98 10.73
CA VAL A 43 -6.91 8.54 9.41
C VAL A 43 -8.17 9.15 8.79
N SER A 44 -9.31 8.46 8.88
CA SER A 44 -10.60 8.97 8.39
C SER A 44 -11.04 10.23 9.13
N ALA A 45 -10.78 10.32 10.44
CA ALA A 45 -11.04 11.51 11.24
C ALA A 45 -10.26 12.76 10.80
N LEU A 46 -9.17 12.59 10.04
CA LEU A 46 -8.43 13.69 9.42
C LEU A 46 -9.03 14.16 8.09
N GLY A 47 -10.12 13.57 7.63
CA GLY A 47 -10.81 13.91 6.38
C GLY A 47 -10.27 13.20 5.14
N LEU A 48 -9.41 12.19 5.29
CA LEU A 48 -9.01 11.34 4.17
C LEU A 48 -10.11 10.31 3.89
N LYS A 49 -10.41 10.12 2.59
CA LYS A 49 -11.53 9.28 2.12
C LYS A 49 -11.08 8.06 1.31
N GLU A 50 -9.77 7.89 1.10
CA GLU A 50 -9.24 6.74 0.36
C GLU A 50 -7.99 6.16 1.02
N MET A 51 -7.88 4.84 0.94
CA MET A 51 -6.72 4.08 1.38
C MET A 51 -6.22 3.20 0.23
N ILE A 52 -4.97 3.40 -0.14
CA ILE A 52 -4.27 2.53 -1.07
C ILE A 52 -3.62 1.37 -0.30
N PHE A 53 -3.74 0.16 -0.81
CA PHE A 53 -3.11 -1.02 -0.23
C PHE A 53 -2.63 -2.00 -1.31
N SER A 54 -1.82 -2.98 -0.90
CA SER A 54 -1.54 -4.19 -1.66
C SER A 54 -1.18 -5.33 -0.71
N PHE A 55 -1.37 -6.57 -1.11
CA PHE A 55 -0.70 -7.70 -0.46
C PHE A 55 0.77 -7.71 -0.87
N ALA A 56 1.63 -7.90 0.13
CA ALA A 56 3.07 -7.93 -0.02
C ALA A 56 3.55 -8.87 -1.14
N THR A 57 4.31 -8.32 -2.10
CA THR A 57 5.07 -9.15 -3.04
C THR A 57 6.29 -9.76 -2.34
N ILE A 58 6.44 -11.08 -2.42
CA ILE A 58 7.52 -11.83 -1.75
C ILE A 58 8.69 -12.02 -2.72
N TYR A 59 9.51 -10.98 -2.86
CA TYR A 59 10.77 -11.09 -3.62
C TYR A 59 11.78 -11.99 -2.90
N ASN A 60 12.68 -12.64 -3.65
CA ASN A 60 13.76 -13.48 -3.07
C ASN A 60 14.56 -12.75 -1.97
N LYS A 61 14.90 -11.47 -2.19
CA LYS A 61 15.61 -10.65 -1.19
C LYS A 61 14.80 -10.41 0.08
N VAL A 62 13.48 -10.26 -0.05
CA VAL A 62 12.56 -10.09 1.09
C VAL A 62 12.44 -11.40 1.86
N SER A 63 12.20 -12.50 1.14
CA SER A 63 12.13 -13.84 1.74
C SER A 63 13.40 -14.18 2.52
N ASN A 64 14.57 -14.00 1.90
CA ASN A 64 15.86 -14.25 2.55
C ASN A 64 16.05 -13.39 3.81
N ARG A 65 15.67 -12.11 3.76
CA ARG A 65 15.79 -11.21 4.92
C ARG A 65 14.86 -11.63 6.06
N MET A 66 13.60 -11.91 5.75
CA MET A 66 12.61 -12.33 6.75
C MET A 66 13.02 -13.64 7.40
N GLN A 67 13.43 -14.63 6.61
CA GLN A 67 13.85 -15.93 7.11
C GLN A 67 15.08 -15.84 8.01
N LYS A 68 16.08 -15.01 7.66
CA LYS A 68 17.24 -14.74 8.52
C LYS A 68 16.87 -14.14 9.88
N ARG A 69 15.68 -13.56 9.99
CA ARG A 69 15.16 -12.93 11.21
C ARG A 69 14.07 -13.75 11.89
N GLY A 70 13.94 -15.03 11.53
CA GLY A 70 12.97 -15.92 12.16
C GLY A 70 11.54 -15.80 11.64
N PHE A 71 11.31 -15.13 10.49
CA PHE A 71 9.99 -14.97 9.89
C PHE A 71 9.87 -15.67 8.53
N ILE A 72 8.74 -16.29 8.28
CA ILE A 72 8.39 -16.93 7.01
C ILE A 72 7.27 -16.10 6.37
N PRO A 73 7.52 -15.33 5.30
CA PRO A 73 6.46 -14.62 4.60
C PRO A 73 5.56 -15.60 3.85
N LEU A 74 4.26 -15.29 3.80
CA LEU A 74 3.25 -16.11 3.14
C LEU A 74 2.48 -15.28 2.12
N ASP A 75 2.29 -15.81 0.91
CA ASP A 75 1.37 -15.26 -0.07
C ASP A 75 0.08 -16.09 -0.03
N PRO A 76 -1.00 -15.58 0.58
CA PRO A 76 -2.23 -16.33 0.69
C PRO A 76 -2.90 -16.54 -0.67
N PRO A 77 -3.62 -17.67 -0.88
CA PRO A 77 -4.44 -17.85 -2.07
C PRO A 77 -5.54 -16.77 -2.14
N PHE A 78 -6.06 -16.53 -3.34
CA PHE A 78 -7.09 -15.52 -3.59
C PHE A 78 -8.31 -15.64 -2.66
N SER A 79 -8.80 -16.85 -2.42
CA SER A 79 -9.92 -17.11 -1.50
C SER A 79 -9.66 -16.55 -0.09
N LYS A 80 -8.43 -16.70 0.41
CA LYS A 80 -8.03 -16.18 1.72
C LYS A 80 -7.81 -14.67 1.69
N LYS A 81 -7.26 -14.11 0.60
CA LYS A 81 -7.18 -12.66 0.38
C LYS A 81 -8.58 -12.04 0.43
N LYS A 82 -9.55 -12.64 -0.26
CA LYS A 82 -10.95 -12.21 -0.26
C LYS A 82 -11.57 -12.22 1.14
N GLU A 83 -11.37 -13.29 1.92
CA GLU A 83 -11.86 -13.34 3.31
C GLU A 83 -11.27 -12.21 4.17
N ILE A 84 -9.97 -11.95 4.04
CA ILE A 84 -9.31 -10.85 4.76
C ILE A 84 -9.90 -9.51 4.33
N LEU A 85 -10.00 -9.28 3.02
CA LEU A 85 -10.46 -8.02 2.46
C LEU A 85 -11.91 -7.70 2.81
N ASN A 86 -12.80 -8.70 2.86
CA ASN A 86 -14.19 -8.48 3.30
C ASN A 86 -14.25 -7.90 4.72
N LYS A 87 -13.41 -8.41 5.65
CA LYS A 87 -13.33 -7.87 7.02
C LYS A 87 -12.77 -6.46 7.05
N LEU A 88 -11.79 -6.15 6.20
CA LEU A 88 -11.23 -4.80 6.10
C LEU A 88 -12.23 -3.82 5.48
N LEU A 89 -13.01 -4.26 4.48
CA LEU A 89 -14.07 -3.47 3.85
C LEU A 89 -15.15 -3.09 4.86
N GLU A 90 -15.57 -4.01 5.73
CA GLU A 90 -16.53 -3.70 6.80
C GLU A 90 -16.05 -2.54 7.69
N ILE A 91 -14.76 -2.55 8.07
CA ILE A 91 -14.15 -1.48 8.86
C ILE A 91 -14.07 -0.19 8.04
N CYS A 92 -13.54 -0.27 6.83
CA CYS A 92 -13.39 0.89 5.94
C CYS A 92 -14.72 1.57 5.61
N ASN A 93 -15.79 0.80 5.38
CA ASN A 93 -17.12 1.32 5.09
C ASN A 93 -17.73 2.09 6.28
N LYS A 94 -17.51 1.63 7.52
CA LYS A 94 -17.93 2.36 8.73
C LYS A 94 -17.28 3.74 8.85
N HIS A 95 -16.13 3.93 8.22
CA HIS A 95 -15.33 5.14 8.24
C HIS A 95 -15.31 5.90 6.91
N GLU A 96 -16.20 5.55 5.96
CA GLU A 96 -16.27 6.15 4.62
C GLU A 96 -14.92 6.16 3.88
N MET A 97 -14.14 5.09 4.06
CA MET A 97 -12.79 4.96 3.51
C MET A 97 -12.82 4.03 2.29
N GLN A 98 -12.69 4.58 1.09
CA GLN A 98 -12.63 3.79 -0.14
C GLN A 98 -11.31 3.00 -0.22
N MET A 99 -11.40 1.68 -0.38
CA MET A 99 -10.24 0.82 -0.56
C MET A 99 -9.81 0.79 -2.04
N LYS A 100 -8.51 1.03 -2.28
CA LYS A 100 -7.93 0.99 -3.63
C LYS A 100 -6.70 0.06 -3.67
N ALA A 101 -6.78 -1.00 -4.48
CA ALA A 101 -5.69 -1.97 -4.62
C ALA A 101 -4.65 -1.51 -5.66
N CYS A 102 -3.37 -1.53 -5.27
CA CYS A 102 -2.26 -1.14 -6.13
C CYS A 102 -1.67 -2.34 -6.87
N CYS A 103 -1.80 -2.34 -8.20
CA CYS A 103 -1.13 -3.30 -9.09
C CYS A 103 -1.45 -4.79 -8.81
N GLN A 104 -2.66 -5.06 -8.35
CA GLN A 104 -3.18 -6.42 -8.08
C GLN A 104 -4.60 -6.53 -8.66
N PRO A 105 -4.71 -6.66 -10.00
CA PRO A 105 -5.99 -6.56 -10.69
C PRO A 105 -6.98 -7.67 -10.36
N ASP A 106 -6.49 -8.83 -9.90
CA ASP A 106 -7.32 -9.91 -9.38
C ASP A 106 -8.20 -9.44 -8.20
N LEU A 107 -7.74 -8.49 -7.41
CA LEU A 107 -8.49 -7.97 -6.26
C LEU A 107 -9.68 -7.09 -6.67
N PHE A 108 -9.75 -6.62 -7.92
CA PHE A 108 -10.87 -5.79 -8.40
C PHE A 108 -12.14 -6.61 -8.62
N GLU A 109 -12.05 -7.95 -8.62
CA GLU A 109 -13.21 -8.85 -8.63
C GLU A 109 -13.99 -8.82 -7.31
N ILE A 110 -13.43 -8.21 -6.26
CA ILE A 110 -14.05 -8.05 -4.97
C ILE A 110 -14.80 -6.71 -4.97
N ASN A 111 -16.13 -6.77 -4.83
CA ASN A 111 -16.96 -5.57 -4.77
C ASN A 111 -16.51 -4.61 -3.67
N GLY A 112 -16.44 -3.32 -3.98
CA GLY A 112 -15.94 -2.28 -3.07
C GLY A 112 -14.43 -2.03 -3.13
N ILE A 113 -13.68 -2.72 -4.00
CA ILE A 113 -12.25 -2.48 -4.21
C ILE A 113 -12.01 -1.96 -5.62
N GLU A 114 -11.37 -0.80 -5.70
CA GLU A 114 -11.05 -0.15 -6.96
C GLU A 114 -9.55 -0.23 -7.29
N GLN A 115 -9.21 0.11 -8.53
CA GLN A 115 -7.82 0.30 -8.93
C GLN A 115 -7.22 1.56 -8.30
N ALA A 116 -6.05 1.42 -7.69
CA ALA A 116 -5.29 2.57 -7.22
C ALA A 116 -4.49 3.25 -8.33
N HIS A 117 -4.52 4.59 -8.30
CA HIS A 117 -3.63 5.47 -9.05
C HIS A 117 -2.80 6.26 -8.02
N CYS A 118 -1.56 5.83 -7.77
CA CYS A 118 -0.71 6.45 -6.74
C CYS A 118 -0.24 7.84 -7.19
N VAL A 119 -0.02 7.98 -8.50
CA VAL A 119 0.07 9.26 -9.21
C VAL A 119 -1.16 9.32 -10.11
N ASP A 120 -2.14 10.13 -9.72
CA ASP A 120 -3.44 10.27 -10.39
C ASP A 120 -3.54 11.64 -11.06
N ALA A 121 -3.53 11.66 -12.39
CA ALA A 121 -3.61 12.89 -13.15
C ALA A 121 -4.93 13.63 -12.90
N ASN A 122 -6.06 12.92 -12.70
CA ASN A 122 -7.34 13.58 -12.44
C ASN A 122 -7.33 14.30 -11.09
N LYS A 123 -6.74 13.66 -10.06
CA LYS A 123 -6.56 14.26 -8.74
C LYS A 123 -5.62 15.47 -8.80
N ILE A 124 -4.56 15.38 -9.60
CA ILE A 124 -3.61 16.50 -9.80
C ILE A 124 -4.30 17.68 -10.51
N GLU A 125 -5.08 17.45 -11.57
CA GLU A 125 -5.84 18.51 -12.25
C GLU A 125 -6.77 19.26 -11.28
N GLN A 126 -7.43 18.54 -10.36
CA GLN A 126 -8.27 19.15 -9.33
C GLN A 126 -7.48 20.03 -8.36
N ILE A 127 -6.23 19.68 -8.06
CA ILE A 127 -5.37 20.46 -7.15
C ILE A 127 -4.86 21.72 -7.84
N ILE A 128 -4.42 21.62 -9.10
CA ILE A 128 -3.73 22.72 -9.79
C ILE A 128 -4.69 23.60 -10.62
N GLY A 129 -5.90 23.14 -10.92
CA GLY A 129 -6.87 23.86 -11.73
C GLY A 129 -6.58 23.88 -13.24
N GLU A 130 -5.64 23.06 -13.70
CA GLU A 130 -5.18 22.99 -15.09
C GLU A 130 -5.23 21.57 -15.62
N LYS A 131 -5.37 21.42 -16.95
CA LYS A 131 -5.37 20.12 -17.61
C LYS A 131 -3.95 19.60 -17.81
N ILE A 132 -3.76 18.30 -17.60
CA ILE A 132 -2.47 17.62 -17.82
C ILE A 132 -2.62 16.35 -18.63
N SER A 133 -1.50 15.82 -19.12
CA SER A 133 -1.47 14.58 -19.90
C SER A 133 -1.92 13.37 -19.07
N LYS A 134 -2.95 12.65 -19.54
CA LYS A 134 -3.49 11.43 -18.92
C LYS A 134 -2.93 10.16 -19.55
N VAL A 135 -1.63 10.15 -19.82
CA VAL A 135 -0.93 8.98 -20.40
C VAL A 135 -0.50 8.03 -19.29
N LYS A 136 -0.77 6.73 -19.45
CA LYS A 136 -0.28 5.69 -18.55
C LYS A 136 1.26 5.71 -18.51
N ASP A 137 1.84 5.57 -17.32
CA ASP A 137 3.28 5.38 -17.21
C ASP A 137 3.69 3.98 -17.71
N THR A 138 4.37 3.93 -18.86
CA THR A 138 4.86 2.69 -19.46
C THR A 138 6.06 2.11 -18.71
N GLY A 139 6.71 2.88 -17.84
CA GLY A 139 7.78 2.40 -16.96
C GLY A 139 7.29 1.60 -15.75
N GLN A 140 5.98 1.60 -15.49
CA GLN A 140 5.40 0.91 -14.34
C GLN A 140 5.03 -0.54 -14.65
N ARG A 141 4.84 -1.33 -13.58
CA ARG A 141 4.35 -2.71 -13.66
C ARG A 141 3.06 -2.81 -14.49
N LYS A 142 2.85 -3.93 -15.18
CA LYS A 142 1.72 -4.15 -16.10
C LYS A 142 0.36 -3.73 -15.51
N GLY A 143 0.07 -4.14 -14.28
CA GLY A 143 -1.18 -3.85 -13.57
C GLY A 143 -1.22 -2.49 -12.85
N CYS A 144 -0.21 -1.65 -12.96
CA CYS A 144 -0.19 -0.32 -12.34
C CYS A 144 -1.13 0.64 -13.10
N GLY A 145 -1.92 1.43 -12.35
CA GLY A 145 -2.80 2.47 -12.91
C GLY A 145 -2.15 3.85 -13.05
N CYS A 146 -0.97 4.08 -12.47
CA CYS A 146 -0.42 5.44 -12.38
C CYS A 146 -0.20 6.09 -13.75
N PHE A 147 -0.44 7.39 -13.79
CA PHE A 147 -0.12 8.23 -14.93
C PHE A 147 1.38 8.54 -14.98
N LYS A 148 1.86 8.89 -16.17
CA LYS A 148 3.26 9.17 -16.46
C LYS A 148 3.79 10.26 -15.54
N SER A 149 4.89 9.95 -14.85
CA SER A 149 5.57 10.87 -13.96
C SER A 149 7.07 10.60 -13.96
N LYS A 150 7.83 11.50 -13.33
CA LYS A 150 9.26 11.32 -13.10
C LYS A 150 9.50 11.27 -11.59
N ASP A 151 9.98 10.13 -11.11
CA ASP A 151 10.37 10.00 -9.70
C ASP A 151 11.60 10.88 -9.42
N ILE A 152 11.55 11.60 -8.30
CA ILE A 152 12.64 12.45 -7.80
C ILE A 152 13.32 11.84 -6.56
N GLY A 153 12.82 10.71 -6.07
CA GLY A 153 13.36 9.94 -4.96
C GLY A 153 14.41 8.91 -5.38
N GLY A 154 15.02 8.28 -4.37
CA GLY A 154 15.99 7.20 -4.56
C GLY A 154 16.04 6.26 -3.36
N TYR A 155 16.77 5.16 -3.51
CA TYR A 155 16.97 4.17 -2.42
C TYR A 155 18.41 4.18 -1.87
N THR A 156 19.23 5.13 -2.31
CA THR A 156 20.68 5.20 -2.03
C THR A 156 21.08 6.61 -1.60
N GLY A 157 22.35 6.77 -1.19
CA GLY A 157 22.88 8.06 -0.74
C GLY A 157 22.11 8.62 0.45
N ILE A 158 21.65 9.85 0.33
CA ILE A 158 20.89 10.56 1.37
C ILE A 158 19.50 9.96 1.64
N PHE A 159 18.94 9.17 0.70
CA PHE A 159 17.63 8.53 0.85
C PHE A 159 17.70 7.16 1.52
N ARG A 160 18.86 6.77 2.05
CA ARG A 160 19.06 5.45 2.65
C ARG A 160 18.29 5.32 3.97
N CYS A 161 17.26 4.47 3.97
CA CYS A 161 16.43 4.21 5.14
C CYS A 161 17.15 3.38 6.22
N LYS A 162 17.19 3.88 7.46
CA LYS A 162 17.85 3.22 8.62
C LYS A 162 16.98 2.23 9.40
N HIS A 163 15.68 2.18 9.12
CA HIS A 163 14.75 1.30 9.85
C HIS A 163 15.04 -0.19 9.68
N ASN A 164 15.66 -0.57 8.54
CA ASN A 164 16.10 -1.94 8.26
C ASN A 164 15.00 -2.98 8.55
N CYS A 165 13.76 -2.74 8.12
CA CYS A 165 12.60 -3.58 8.45
C CYS A 165 12.73 -5.03 7.95
N ALA A 166 12.06 -5.98 8.63
CA ALA A 166 12.08 -7.39 8.25
C ALA A 166 11.49 -7.59 6.84
N TYR A 167 10.30 -7.06 6.61
CA TYR A 167 9.77 -6.85 5.26
C TYR A 167 10.28 -5.51 4.74
N CYS A 168 11.22 -5.54 3.80
CA CYS A 168 11.61 -4.34 3.07
C CYS A 168 11.99 -4.72 1.64
N TYR A 169 11.19 -4.26 0.69
CA TYR A 169 11.41 -4.48 -0.75
C TYR A 169 12.52 -3.59 -1.32
N ALA A 170 12.95 -2.57 -0.59
CA ALA A 170 14.01 -1.64 -0.98
C ALA A 170 15.41 -2.14 -0.53
N SER A 171 16.36 -1.20 -0.48
CA SER A 171 17.74 -1.41 -0.04
C SER A 171 18.03 -0.61 1.24
N PRO A 172 17.60 -1.09 2.43
CA PRO A 172 17.80 -0.36 3.66
C PRO A 172 19.28 -0.33 4.05
N ALA A 173 19.64 0.59 4.95
CA ALA A 173 20.93 0.53 5.63
C ALA A 173 21.09 -0.82 6.33
N LYS A 174 22.24 -1.45 6.12
CA LYS A 174 22.67 -2.55 6.97
C LYS A 174 23.27 -1.89 8.20
N ASN A 175 22.79 -2.25 9.38
CA ASN A 175 23.53 -2.02 10.61
C ASN A 175 24.75 -2.93 10.62
#